data_AF-A0A7Y6UFG8-F1
#
_entry.id   AF-A0A7Y6UFG8-F1
#
_cell.length_a   1.000
_cell.length_b   1.000
_cell.length_c   1.000
_cell.angle_alpha   90.00
_cell.angle_beta   90.00
_cell.angle_gamma   90.00
#
_symmetry.space_group_name_H-M   'P 1'
#
loop_
_entity.id
_entity.type
_entity.pdbx_description
1 polymer ?
#
loop_
_entity_poly.entity_id
_entity_poly.type
_entity_poly.pdbx_seq_one_letter_code
_entity_poly.pdbx_strand_id
1 'polypeptide(L)'
;MKPQLLAIVLGGSVIAACFVERPSAVFECNDQSDCSDGRTCTDGYCVVSNCPDDCTSCNEGAKTCLVTCTSADECFGTIDCPSGWTCTITCTGDGACRDVRCASGSKCDITCTGSNACDDIYCSNACGCDLTCIGTACSSWSCPTANNGNECTTDGTVDTPCDSSRTGSCTKC
;
A
#
# COMPACT_ATOMS: atom_id res chain seq x y z
N MET A 1 60.31 -43.85 44.04
CA MET A 1 59.79 -43.37 42.74
C MET A 1 58.54 -42.55 43.04
N LYS A 2 58.52 -41.27 42.64
CA LYS A 2 57.54 -40.24 43.04
C LYS A 2 56.20 -40.39 42.28
N PRO A 3 55.03 -40.20 42.91
CA PRO A 3 53.78 -40.00 42.20
C PRO A 3 53.66 -38.53 41.76
N GLN A 4 53.43 -38.29 40.46
CA GLN A 4 53.06 -36.96 39.96
C GLN A 4 51.53 -36.85 39.93
N LEU A 5 51.00 -35.88 40.69
CA LEU A 5 49.62 -35.41 40.57
C LEU A 5 49.47 -34.60 39.28
N LEU A 6 48.54 -34.99 38.42
CA LEU A 6 48.06 -34.20 37.29
C LEU A 6 46.79 -33.45 37.74
N ALA A 7 46.91 -32.13 37.92
CA ALA A 7 45.78 -31.25 38.20
C ALA A 7 45.10 -30.85 36.89
N ILE A 8 43.86 -31.31 36.67
CA ILE A 8 43.02 -30.94 35.54
C ILE A 8 42.22 -29.70 35.94
N VAL A 9 42.55 -28.55 35.35
CA VAL A 9 41.79 -27.30 35.50
C VAL A 9 40.70 -27.28 34.43
N LEU A 10 39.45 -27.57 34.83
CA LEU A 10 38.25 -27.39 34.00
C LEU A 10 37.88 -25.90 33.99
N GLY A 11 38.28 -25.18 32.94
CA GLY A 11 37.83 -23.82 32.66
C GLY A 11 36.40 -23.82 32.12
N GLY A 12 35.45 -23.38 32.94
CA GLY A 12 34.05 -23.22 32.55
C GLY A 12 33.86 -22.07 31.56
N SER A 13 33.44 -22.40 30.33
CA SER A 13 32.99 -21.41 29.35
C SER A 13 31.53 -21.07 29.63
N VAL A 14 31.28 -19.88 30.16
CA VAL A 14 29.92 -19.36 30.36
C VAL A 14 29.46 -18.79 29.02
N ILE A 15 28.73 -19.58 28.25
CA ILE A 15 28.07 -19.11 27.02
C ILE A 15 26.93 -18.22 27.50
N ALA A 16 27.10 -16.90 27.41
CA ALA A 16 26.01 -15.96 27.62
C ALA A 16 24.99 -16.18 26.49
N ALA A 17 23.95 -16.96 26.77
CA ALA A 17 22.78 -16.99 25.92
C ALA A 17 22.13 -15.62 26.05
N CYS A 18 22.27 -14.77 25.03
CA CYS A 18 21.41 -13.62 24.86
C CYS A 18 19.98 -14.15 24.86
N PHE A 19 19.23 -13.90 25.92
CA PHE A 19 17.80 -14.14 25.94
C PHE A 19 17.23 -13.29 24.80
N VAL A 20 16.89 -13.95 23.69
CA VAL A 20 15.98 -13.38 22.72
C VAL A 20 14.71 -13.15 23.51
N GLU A 21 14.42 -11.90 23.84
CA GLU A 21 13.25 -11.52 24.62
C GLU A 21 12.04 -12.18 23.96
N ARG A 22 11.39 -13.08 24.72
CA ARG A 22 10.19 -13.76 24.26
C ARG A 22 9.17 -12.67 23.90
N PRO A 23 8.43 -12.82 22.78
CA PRO A 23 7.39 -11.87 22.42
C PRO A 23 6.52 -11.59 23.64
N SER A 24 6.36 -10.31 23.97
CA SER A 24 5.67 -9.92 25.19
C SER A 24 4.21 -10.36 25.09
N ALA A 25 3.77 -11.21 26.02
CA ALA A 25 2.38 -11.65 26.14
C ALA A 25 1.37 -10.47 26.25
N VAL A 26 1.86 -9.27 26.55
CA VAL A 26 1.08 -8.02 26.63
C VAL A 26 0.46 -7.61 25.29
N PHE A 27 1.00 -8.08 24.16
CA PHE A 27 0.43 -7.81 22.84
C PHE A 27 -0.21 -9.02 22.21
N GLU A 28 -0.35 -10.16 22.91
CA GLU A 28 -1.06 -11.30 22.35
C GLU A 28 -2.56 -10.99 22.23
N CYS A 29 -3.17 -11.45 21.15
CA CYS A 29 -4.60 -11.32 20.91
C CYS A 29 -5.17 -12.59 20.26
N ASN A 30 -6.39 -12.95 20.61
CA ASN A 30 -7.18 -13.94 19.89
C ASN A 30 -8.09 -13.27 18.87
N ASP A 31 -8.56 -12.06 19.19
CA ASP A 31 -9.35 -11.23 18.30
C ASP A 31 -9.12 -9.73 18.51
N GLN A 32 -9.77 -8.90 17.70
CA GLN A 32 -9.59 -7.44 17.69
C GLN A 32 -9.94 -6.77 19.03
N SER A 33 -10.83 -7.36 19.84
CA SER A 33 -11.23 -6.78 21.12
C SER A 33 -10.15 -6.88 22.21
N ASP A 34 -9.14 -7.73 22.02
CA ASP A 34 -7.98 -7.83 22.90
C ASP A 34 -6.99 -6.66 22.68
N CYS A 35 -7.13 -5.91 21.58
CA CYS A 35 -6.22 -4.84 21.21
C CYS A 35 -6.70 -3.47 21.71
N SER A 36 -5.77 -2.70 22.29
CA SER A 36 -6.00 -1.29 22.60
C SER A 36 -6.17 -0.47 21.32
N ASP A 37 -6.81 0.70 21.45
CA ASP A 37 -7.07 1.62 20.34
C ASP A 37 -5.81 1.87 19.47
N GLY A 38 -6.01 1.84 18.14
CA GLY A 38 -4.94 2.04 17.16
C GLY A 38 -4.09 0.80 16.85
N ARG A 39 -4.49 -0.38 17.33
CA ARG A 39 -3.84 -1.65 17.02
C ARG A 39 -4.81 -2.62 16.37
N THR A 40 -4.31 -3.45 15.46
CA THR A 40 -5.06 -4.52 14.81
C THR A 40 -4.53 -5.86 15.29
N CYS A 41 -5.40 -6.82 15.58
CA CYS A 41 -4.98 -8.17 15.89
C CYS A 41 -4.53 -8.88 14.60
N THR A 42 -3.23 -9.12 14.45
CA THR A 42 -2.63 -9.76 13.28
C THR A 42 -1.66 -10.84 13.74
N ASP A 43 -1.84 -12.06 13.23
CA ASP A 43 -1.01 -13.23 13.57
C ASP A 43 -0.88 -13.49 15.08
N GLY A 44 -1.97 -13.23 15.82
CA GLY A 44 -2.02 -13.41 17.27
C GLY A 44 -1.39 -12.28 18.08
N TYR A 45 -1.05 -11.15 17.43
CA TYR A 45 -0.48 -9.98 18.10
C TYR A 45 -1.16 -8.66 17.71
N CYS A 46 -1.34 -7.76 18.68
CA CYS A 46 -1.83 -6.40 18.49
C CYS A 46 -0.74 -5.50 17.90
N VAL A 47 -0.73 -5.36 16.59
CA VAL A 47 0.23 -4.54 15.85
C VAL A 47 -0.34 -3.17 15.57
N VAL A 48 0.50 -2.14 15.61
CA VAL A 48 0.11 -0.81 15.10
C VAL A 48 0.18 -0.91 13.58
N SER A 49 -0.96 -0.71 12.92
CA SER A 49 -0.96 -0.63 11.47
C SER A 49 -0.41 0.73 11.05
N ASN A 50 0.61 0.73 10.20
CA ASN A 50 1.10 1.91 9.50
C ASN A 50 0.50 2.00 8.10
N CYS A 51 -0.75 1.53 7.93
CA CYS A 51 -1.47 1.77 6.70
C CYS A 51 -1.72 3.28 6.54
N PRO A 52 -1.56 3.82 5.32
CA PRO A 52 -2.01 5.16 5.02
C PRO A 52 -3.51 5.33 5.34
N ASP A 53 -3.90 6.51 5.81
CA ASP A 53 -5.26 6.77 6.30
C ASP A 53 -6.34 6.54 5.24
N ASP A 54 -6.01 6.74 3.96
CA ASP A 54 -6.97 6.58 2.85
C ASP A 54 -7.15 5.11 2.40
N CYS A 55 -6.36 4.18 2.95
CA CYS A 55 -6.43 2.76 2.61
C CYS A 55 -7.49 2.05 3.47
N THR A 56 -8.52 1.48 2.82
CA THR A 56 -9.47 0.58 3.50
C THR A 56 -8.75 -0.65 4.07
N SER A 57 -7.72 -1.14 3.37
CA SER A 57 -6.79 -2.14 3.88
C SER A 57 -5.44 -2.00 3.18
N CYS A 58 -4.37 -2.52 3.78
CA CYS A 58 -3.05 -2.44 3.17
C CYS A 58 -2.14 -3.60 3.56
N ASN A 59 -1.05 -3.80 2.81
CA ASN A 59 0.07 -4.67 3.16
C ASN A 59 1.34 -3.82 3.17
N GLU A 60 1.86 -3.54 4.36
CA GLU A 60 3.03 -2.67 4.55
C GLU A 60 4.30 -3.26 3.96
N GLY A 61 4.49 -4.58 4.07
CA GLY A 61 5.67 -5.27 3.55
C GLY A 61 5.75 -5.24 2.03
N ALA A 62 4.59 -5.38 1.36
CA ALA A 62 4.47 -5.27 -0.08
C ALA A 62 4.22 -3.84 -0.57
N LYS A 63 3.97 -2.89 0.35
CA LYS A 63 3.53 -1.51 0.07
C LYS A 63 2.31 -1.47 -0.86
N THR A 64 1.29 -2.26 -0.55
CA THR A 64 0.03 -2.27 -1.31
C THR A 64 -1.08 -1.62 -0.50
N CYS A 65 -1.86 -0.75 -1.13
CA CYS A 65 -3.02 -0.08 -0.55
C CYS A 65 -4.26 -0.49 -1.35
N LEU A 66 -5.30 -0.94 -0.66
CA LEU A 66 -6.60 -1.22 -1.25
C LEU A 66 -7.60 -0.21 -0.72
N VAL A 67 -8.25 0.49 -1.64
CA VAL A 67 -9.33 1.43 -1.37
C VAL A 67 -10.59 0.92 -2.06
N THR A 68 -11.67 0.75 -1.31
CA THR A 68 -12.94 0.25 -1.85
C THR A 68 -14.09 1.07 -1.29
N CYS A 69 -14.74 1.83 -2.18
CA CYS A 69 -15.79 2.79 -1.85
C CYS A 69 -17.04 2.41 -2.65
N THR A 70 -18.00 1.81 -1.97
CA THR A 70 -19.17 1.16 -2.60
C THR A 70 -20.45 1.97 -2.47
N SER A 71 -20.54 2.79 -1.42
CA SER A 71 -21.68 3.65 -1.13
C SER A 71 -21.42 5.07 -1.65
N ALA A 72 -22.50 5.85 -1.82
CA ALA A 72 -22.38 7.25 -2.20
C ALA A 72 -21.57 8.03 -1.14
N ASP A 73 -20.62 8.84 -1.60
CA ASP A 73 -19.74 9.66 -0.76
C ASP A 73 -18.98 8.89 0.35
N GLU A 74 -18.74 7.57 0.18
CA GLU A 74 -18.13 6.73 1.25
C GLU A 74 -16.70 7.15 1.59
N CYS A 75 -15.89 7.44 0.59
CA CYS A 75 -14.50 7.87 0.73
C CYS A 75 -14.35 9.35 0.41
N PHE A 76 -15.37 10.14 0.74
CA PHE A 76 -15.45 11.55 0.38
C PHE A 76 -14.19 12.31 0.78
N GLY A 77 -13.52 12.92 -0.20
CA GLY A 77 -12.31 13.68 0.01
C GLY A 77 -11.34 13.53 -1.14
N THR A 78 -10.05 13.62 -0.82
CA THR A 78 -8.97 13.25 -1.73
C THR A 78 -8.37 11.95 -1.23
N ILE A 79 -8.34 10.93 -2.08
CA ILE A 79 -7.62 9.67 -1.84
C ILE A 79 -6.17 9.87 -2.30
N ASP A 80 -5.23 9.89 -1.36
CA ASP A 80 -3.80 10.04 -1.66
C ASP A 80 -3.10 8.66 -1.62
N CYS A 81 -2.78 8.12 -2.81
CA CYS A 81 -1.94 6.94 -2.94
C CYS A 81 -0.47 7.31 -2.64
N PRO A 82 0.16 6.78 -1.58
CA PRO A 82 1.48 7.25 -1.14
C PRO A 82 2.62 6.89 -2.08
N SER A 83 3.75 7.58 -1.92
CA SER A 83 4.91 7.42 -2.79
C SER A 83 5.51 6.01 -2.71
N GLY A 84 5.72 5.40 -3.87
CA GLY A 84 6.27 4.04 -3.98
C GLY A 84 5.30 2.92 -3.55
N TRP A 85 4.02 3.22 -3.34
CA TRP A 85 2.99 2.22 -3.09
C TRP A 85 2.31 1.76 -4.37
N THR A 86 1.75 0.56 -4.34
CA THR A 86 0.81 0.09 -5.36
C THR A 86 -0.60 0.18 -4.79
N CYS A 87 -1.42 1.06 -5.37
CA CYS A 87 -2.79 1.29 -4.92
C CYS A 87 -3.79 0.69 -5.89
N THR A 88 -4.74 -0.06 -5.37
CA THR A 88 -5.92 -0.51 -6.10
C THR A 88 -7.12 0.25 -5.53
N ILE A 89 -7.76 1.06 -6.36
CA ILE A 89 -8.81 2.00 -5.95
C ILE A 89 -10.08 1.66 -6.73
N THR A 90 -11.12 1.25 -6.02
CA THR A 90 -12.40 0.85 -6.62
C THR A 90 -13.54 1.72 -6.09
N CYS A 91 -14.17 2.47 -6.97
CA CYS A 91 -15.18 3.48 -6.67
C CYS A 91 -16.48 3.12 -7.43
N THR A 92 -17.41 2.44 -6.75
CA THR A 92 -18.67 2.00 -7.37
C THR A 92 -19.87 2.82 -6.94
N GLY A 93 -19.80 3.53 -5.81
CA GLY A 93 -20.85 4.45 -5.38
C GLY A 93 -20.81 5.77 -6.16
N ASP A 94 -21.95 6.46 -6.23
CA ASP A 94 -22.04 7.79 -6.84
C ASP A 94 -21.21 8.79 -6.01
N GLY A 95 -20.31 9.55 -6.64
CA GLY A 95 -19.43 10.47 -5.91
C GLY A 95 -18.48 9.80 -4.89
N ALA A 96 -18.32 8.48 -4.92
CA ALA A 96 -17.73 7.73 -3.80
C ALA A 96 -16.30 8.14 -3.44
N CYS A 97 -15.46 8.45 -4.42
CA CYS A 97 -14.03 8.73 -4.24
C CYS A 97 -13.70 10.20 -4.46
N ARG A 98 -14.40 10.86 -5.39
CA ARG A 98 -14.08 12.22 -5.85
C ARG A 98 -12.64 12.32 -6.35
N ASP A 99 -11.73 12.92 -5.59
CA ASP A 99 -10.38 13.20 -6.10
C ASP A 99 -9.44 12.03 -5.79
N VAL A 100 -8.70 11.56 -6.78
CA VAL A 100 -7.69 10.51 -6.61
C VAL A 100 -6.32 11.05 -7.00
N ARG A 101 -5.33 10.93 -6.12
CA ARG A 101 -3.96 11.40 -6.35
C ARG A 101 -2.97 10.27 -6.24
N CYS A 102 -2.16 10.11 -7.28
CA CYS A 102 -1.09 9.14 -7.31
C CYS A 102 0.25 9.84 -7.13
N ALA A 103 0.83 9.67 -5.95
CA ALA A 103 2.09 10.31 -5.60
C ALA A 103 3.27 9.82 -6.45
N SER A 104 4.40 10.50 -6.30
CA SER A 104 5.62 10.14 -7.04
C SER A 104 6.04 8.69 -6.79
N GLY A 105 6.31 7.97 -7.88
CA GLY A 105 6.76 6.59 -7.83
C GLY A 105 5.68 5.56 -7.48
N SER A 106 4.42 5.97 -7.27
CA SER A 106 3.32 5.04 -7.01
C SER A 106 2.82 4.38 -8.28
N LYS A 107 2.15 3.23 -8.13
CA LYS A 107 1.40 2.57 -9.20
C LYS A 107 -0.06 2.56 -8.81
N CYS A 108 -0.92 3.11 -9.66
CA CYS A 108 -2.35 3.18 -9.39
C CYS A 108 -3.13 2.35 -10.39
N ASP A 109 -3.99 1.47 -9.89
CA ASP A 109 -5.05 0.82 -10.64
C ASP A 109 -6.38 1.38 -10.13
N ILE A 110 -7.05 2.17 -10.96
CA ILE A 110 -8.22 2.97 -10.58
C ILE A 110 -9.41 2.52 -11.43
N THR A 111 -10.46 2.07 -10.76
CA THR A 111 -11.72 1.68 -11.39
C THR A 111 -12.87 2.52 -10.82
N CYS A 112 -13.51 3.30 -11.69
CA CYS A 112 -14.64 4.16 -11.36
C CYS A 112 -15.86 3.73 -12.19
N THR A 113 -16.94 3.31 -11.53
CA THR A 113 -18.15 2.82 -12.21
C THR A 113 -19.45 3.52 -11.77
N GLY A 114 -19.47 4.14 -10.59
CA GLY A 114 -20.60 4.95 -10.13
C GLY A 114 -20.67 6.29 -10.88
N SER A 115 -21.82 6.97 -10.81
CA SER A 115 -22.00 8.26 -11.48
C SER A 115 -21.11 9.32 -10.81
N ASN A 116 -20.22 9.96 -11.57
CA ASN A 116 -19.20 10.87 -11.02
C ASN A 116 -18.45 10.25 -9.83
N ALA A 117 -18.25 8.92 -9.82
CA ALA A 117 -17.59 8.23 -8.72
C ALA A 117 -16.20 8.81 -8.43
N CYS A 118 -15.51 9.21 -9.49
CA CYS A 118 -14.25 9.93 -9.47
C CYS A 118 -14.44 11.26 -10.19
N ASP A 119 -13.96 12.35 -9.60
CA ASP A 119 -14.06 13.69 -10.17
C ASP A 119 -12.74 13.98 -10.91
N ASP A 120 -11.70 14.35 -10.17
CA ASP A 120 -10.38 14.60 -10.71
C ASP A 120 -9.37 13.49 -10.36
N ILE A 121 -8.66 12.99 -11.37
CA ILE A 121 -7.65 11.94 -11.19
C ILE A 121 -6.26 12.46 -11.59
N TYR A 122 -5.33 12.48 -10.62
CA TYR A 122 -4.01 13.05 -10.78
C TYR A 122 -2.93 11.97 -10.80
N CYS A 123 -2.57 11.49 -11.99
CA CYS A 123 -1.54 10.47 -12.18
C CYS A 123 -0.23 10.99 -12.80
N SER A 124 -0.07 12.29 -13.08
CA SER A 124 1.10 12.82 -13.80
C SER A 124 2.47 12.48 -13.20
N ASN A 125 2.53 12.28 -11.87
CA ASN A 125 3.76 11.97 -11.15
C ASN A 125 3.92 10.47 -10.84
N ALA A 126 2.91 9.66 -11.14
CA ALA A 126 2.93 8.24 -10.85
C ALA A 126 3.93 7.51 -11.74
N CYS A 127 4.47 6.41 -11.21
CA CYS A 127 5.24 5.46 -11.98
C CYS A 127 4.39 4.79 -13.06
N GLY A 128 3.13 4.53 -12.76
CA GLY A 128 2.15 3.94 -13.65
C GLY A 128 0.75 4.22 -13.15
N CYS A 129 -0.19 4.39 -14.07
CA CYS A 129 -1.60 4.60 -13.75
C CYS A 129 -2.43 3.89 -14.82
N ASP A 130 -3.22 2.94 -14.38
CA ASP A 130 -4.23 2.25 -15.17
C ASP A 130 -5.59 2.79 -14.71
N LEU A 131 -6.34 3.36 -15.65
CA LEU A 131 -7.61 4.01 -15.36
C LEU A 131 -8.73 3.34 -16.15
N THR A 132 -9.75 2.90 -15.44
CA THR A 132 -10.98 2.38 -16.01
C THR A 132 -12.16 3.24 -15.56
N CYS A 133 -12.75 3.99 -16.49
CA CYS A 133 -13.93 4.82 -16.27
C CYS A 133 -15.10 4.29 -17.13
N ILE A 134 -16.26 4.06 -16.52
CA ILE A 134 -17.47 3.62 -17.24
C ILE A 134 -18.48 4.77 -17.32
N GLY A 135 -18.97 5.10 -18.52
CA GLY A 135 -19.96 6.14 -18.71
C GLY A 135 -19.44 7.52 -18.29
N THR A 136 -20.11 8.16 -17.32
CA THR A 136 -19.71 9.47 -16.75
C THR A 136 -19.08 9.30 -15.36
N ALA A 137 -18.41 8.18 -15.10
CA ALA A 137 -17.82 7.92 -13.79
C ALA A 137 -16.60 8.79 -13.45
N CYS A 138 -16.00 9.45 -14.45
CA CYS A 138 -14.82 10.29 -14.31
C CYS A 138 -15.06 11.64 -15.00
N SER A 139 -14.70 12.74 -14.33
CA SER A 139 -14.83 14.10 -14.89
C SER A 139 -13.56 14.54 -15.62
N SER A 140 -12.41 14.38 -14.97
CA SER A 140 -11.11 14.78 -15.49
C SER A 140 -10.01 13.83 -15.02
N TRP A 141 -8.96 13.67 -15.83
CA TRP A 141 -7.79 12.90 -15.43
C TRP A 141 -6.53 13.40 -16.12
N SER A 142 -5.39 13.13 -15.49
CA SER A 142 -4.07 13.39 -16.04
C SER A 142 -3.21 12.14 -15.93
N CYS A 143 -2.63 11.72 -17.06
CA CYS A 143 -1.84 10.50 -17.11
C CYS A 143 -0.33 10.78 -17.01
N PRO A 144 0.49 9.80 -16.58
CA PRO A 144 1.94 9.91 -16.67
C PRO A 144 2.40 10.17 -18.11
N THR A 145 3.56 10.78 -18.29
CA THR A 145 4.17 10.95 -19.62
C THR A 145 5.31 9.97 -19.87
N ALA A 146 5.24 9.28 -21.00
CA ALA A 146 6.29 8.39 -21.48
C ALA A 146 7.60 9.14 -21.78
N ASN A 147 8.68 8.41 -22.03
CA ASN A 147 9.99 8.99 -22.37
C ASN A 147 9.99 9.79 -23.68
N ASN A 148 9.04 9.52 -24.57
CA ASN A 148 8.87 10.25 -25.83
C ASN A 148 8.02 11.52 -25.69
N GLY A 149 7.57 11.86 -24.46
CA GLY A 149 6.75 13.03 -24.18
C GLY A 149 5.25 12.84 -24.38
N ASN A 150 4.81 11.66 -24.84
CA ASN A 150 3.38 11.37 -25.01
C ASN A 150 2.75 10.93 -23.69
N GLU A 151 1.47 11.21 -23.49
CA GLU A 151 0.71 10.69 -22.36
C GLU A 151 0.52 9.17 -22.45
N CYS A 152 0.53 8.54 -21.28
CA CYS A 152 0.33 7.12 -21.10
C CYS A 152 -1.15 6.78 -21.03
N THR A 153 -1.81 6.95 -22.17
CA THR A 153 -3.22 6.62 -22.38
C THR A 153 -3.37 5.43 -23.32
N THR A 154 -4.54 4.80 -23.38
CA THR A 154 -4.79 3.57 -24.16
C THR A 154 -4.35 3.70 -25.64
N ASP A 155 -4.61 4.85 -26.28
CA ASP A 155 -4.23 5.13 -27.67
C ASP A 155 -3.15 6.23 -27.82
N GLY A 156 -2.70 6.82 -26.71
CA GLY A 156 -1.62 7.81 -26.67
C GLY A 156 -2.05 9.20 -27.09
N THR A 157 -3.36 9.46 -27.16
CA THR A 157 -3.92 10.80 -27.28
C THR A 157 -4.36 11.30 -25.92
N VAL A 158 -4.53 12.62 -25.80
CA VAL A 158 -5.20 13.24 -24.64
C VAL A 158 -6.65 12.76 -24.56
N ASP A 159 -7.25 12.82 -23.38
CA ASP A 159 -8.66 12.49 -23.11
C ASP A 159 -9.06 11.01 -23.31
N THR A 160 -8.10 10.09 -23.36
CA THR A 160 -8.35 8.65 -23.25
C THR A 160 -7.84 8.11 -21.91
N PRO A 161 -8.42 7.02 -21.38
CA PRO A 161 -8.03 6.52 -20.06
C PRO A 161 -6.55 6.14 -19.99
N CYS A 162 -5.94 6.35 -18.83
CA CYS A 162 -4.54 5.98 -18.61
C CYS A 162 -4.34 4.48 -18.76
N ASP A 163 -3.25 4.09 -19.44
CA ASP A 163 -2.82 2.69 -19.61
C ASP A 163 -1.29 2.63 -19.50
N SER A 164 -0.83 2.12 -18.37
CA SER A 164 0.58 1.96 -18.05
C SER A 164 1.23 0.75 -18.73
N SER A 165 0.43 -0.19 -19.24
CA SER A 165 0.89 -1.38 -19.96
C SER A 165 1.35 -1.09 -21.39
N ARG A 166 0.96 0.07 -21.91
CA ARG A 166 1.27 0.50 -23.27
C ARG A 166 2.79 0.54 -23.51
N THR A 167 3.24 -0.31 -24.43
CA THR A 167 4.66 -0.52 -24.74
C THR A 167 5.30 0.78 -25.22
N GLY A 168 6.20 1.36 -24.42
CA GLY A 168 6.85 2.62 -24.80
C GLY A 168 7.38 3.53 -23.70
N SER A 169 7.65 3.01 -22.49
CA SER A 169 8.17 3.78 -21.32
C SER A 169 7.12 4.44 -20.43
N CYS A 170 5.91 3.88 -20.35
CA CYS A 170 4.87 4.36 -19.44
C CYS A 170 5.02 3.91 -17.99
N THR A 171 6.08 3.16 -17.70
CA THR A 171 6.55 2.86 -16.34
C THR A 171 7.81 3.68 -16.06
N LYS A 172 7.65 4.93 -15.61
CA LYS A 172 8.80 5.76 -15.19
C LYS A 172 9.02 5.59 -13.69
N CYS A 173 9.76 4.54 -13.35
CA CYS A 173 10.44 4.33 -12.07
C CYS A 173 11.93 4.17 -12.37
#